data_AF-A0A060M2W5-F1
#
_entry.id   AF-A0A060M2W5-F1
#
_cell.length_a   1.000
_cell.length_b   1.000
_cell.length_c   1.000
_cell.angle_alpha   90.00
_cell.angle_beta   90.00
_cell.angle_gamma   90.00
#
_symmetry.space_group_name_H-M   'P 1'
#
loop_
_entity.id
_entity.type
_entity.pdbx_description
1 polymer ?
#
loop_
_entity_poly.entity_id
_entity_poly.type
_entity_poly.pdbx_seq_one_letter_code
_entity_poly.pdbx_strand_id
1 'polypeptide(L)'
;MNKLVLVYKDEELTQPKEIWVGGEANDEENNTTFEAIAAEFDEYKVEAEEKNEPHITLKLEPVDGEEPHTYLRDITLKGEQQENVVHVLKKRVN
;
A
#
# COMPACT_ATOMS: atom_id res chain seq x y z
N MET A 1 -2.94 -16.66 -0.40
CA MET A 1 -1.67 -15.92 -0.33
C MET A 1 -1.93 -14.43 -0.56
N ASN A 2 -1.30 -13.53 0.19
CA ASN A 2 -1.46 -12.08 0.08
C ASN A 2 -0.26 -11.45 -0.64
N LYS A 3 -0.51 -10.37 -1.37
CA LYS A 3 0.50 -9.48 -1.96
C LYS A 3 0.33 -8.06 -1.44
N LEU A 4 1.42 -7.32 -1.38
CA LEU A 4 1.42 -5.89 -1.09
C LEU A 4 1.47 -5.09 -2.39
N VAL A 5 0.56 -4.14 -2.55
CA VAL A 5 0.49 -3.27 -3.73
C VAL A 5 0.49 -1.83 -3.25
N LEU A 6 1.46 -1.04 -3.70
CA LEU A 6 1.51 0.40 -3.44
C LEU A 6 1.03 1.13 -4.70
N VAL A 7 -0.02 1.92 -4.54
CA VAL A 7 -0.54 2.81 -5.58
C VAL A 7 -0.34 4.26 -5.21
N TYR A 8 -0.16 5.12 -6.20
CA TYR A 8 -0.07 6.56 -6.08
C TYR A 8 -1.22 7.21 -6.85
N LYS A 9 -1.88 8.19 -6.24
CA LYS A 9 -2.87 9.03 -6.90
C LYS A 9 -2.46 10.48 -6.75
N ASP A 10 -2.24 11.11 -7.90
CA ASP A 10 -1.98 12.54 -8.03
C ASP A 10 -3.30 13.30 -8.22
N GLU A 11 -3.27 14.62 -8.04
CA GLU A 11 -4.41 15.52 -8.31
C GLU A 11 -4.87 15.42 -9.78
N GLU A 12 -3.93 15.26 -10.70
CA GLU A 12 -4.20 15.18 -12.14
C GLU A 12 -4.56 13.77 -12.62
N LEU A 13 -4.36 12.74 -11.78
CA LEU A 13 -4.60 11.36 -12.16
C LEU A 13 -6.09 11.00 -12.01
N THR A 14 -6.71 10.67 -13.15
CA THR A 14 -8.09 10.14 -13.17
C THR A 14 -8.21 8.76 -12.51
N GLN A 15 -7.11 8.01 -12.42
CA GLN A 15 -7.03 6.72 -11.73
C GLN A 15 -5.69 6.57 -11.00
N PRO A 16 -5.66 5.90 -9.82
CA PRO A 16 -4.41 5.57 -9.14
C PRO A 16 -3.49 4.73 -10.03
N LYS A 17 -2.18 4.96 -9.92
CA LYS A 17 -1.14 4.23 -10.63
C LYS A 17 -0.37 3.33 -9.67
N GLU A 18 -0.17 2.07 -10.04
CA GLU A 18 0.72 1.16 -9.31
C GLU A 18 2.18 1.63 -9.43
N ILE A 19 2.84 1.78 -8.29
CA ILE A 19 4.23 2.22 -8.20
C ILE A 19 5.15 1.15 -7.62
N TRP A 20 4.60 0.18 -6.88
CA TRP A 20 5.33 -0.97 -6.40
C TRP A 20 4.39 -2.15 -6.16
N VAL A 21 4.85 -3.35 -6.47
CA VAL A 21 4.14 -4.61 -6.23
C VAL A 21 5.12 -5.56 -5.57
N GLY A 22 4.76 -6.09 -4.41
CA GLY A 22 5.52 -7.12 -3.72
C GLY A 22 5.40 -8.44 -4.45
N GLY A 23 6.48 -9.22 -4.46
CA GLY A 23 6.49 -10.56 -5.01
C GLY A 23 5.56 -11.52 -4.25
N GLU A 24 5.57 -12.80 -4.63
CA GLU A 24 4.86 -13.91 -3.96
C GLU A 24 5.47 -14.24 -2.57
N ALA A 25 5.70 -13.21 -1.76
CA ALA A 25 6.16 -13.34 -0.38
C ALA A 25 5.08 -14.00 0.48
N ASN A 26 5.51 -14.68 1.54
CA ASN A 26 4.66 -15.42 2.46
C ASN A 26 3.66 -14.47 3.16
N ASP A 27 2.43 -14.91 3.38
CA ASP A 27 1.32 -14.11 3.94
C ASP A 27 1.70 -13.42 5.24
N GLU A 28 2.43 -14.11 6.10
CA GLU A 28 2.91 -13.59 7.38
C GLU A 28 3.85 -12.38 7.21
N GLU A 29 4.74 -12.42 6.22
CA GLU A 29 5.70 -11.35 5.93
C GLU A 29 4.98 -10.11 5.36
N ASN A 30 4.05 -10.32 4.44
CA ASN A 30 3.24 -9.25 3.86
C ASN A 30 2.32 -8.61 4.90
N ASN A 31 1.67 -9.41 5.75
CA ASN A 31 0.84 -8.89 6.85
C ASN A 31 1.69 -8.10 7.87
N THR A 32 2.83 -8.65 8.28
CA THR A 32 3.72 -7.98 9.25
C THR A 32 4.30 -6.68 8.68
N THR A 33 4.64 -6.68 7.39
CA THR A 33 5.14 -5.47 6.71
C THR A 33 4.05 -4.41 6.61
N PHE A 34 2.81 -4.80 6.30
CA PHE A 34 1.67 -3.88 6.29
C PHE A 34 1.48 -3.20 7.65
N GLU A 35 1.41 -3.98 8.73
CA GLU A 35 1.23 -3.45 10.10
C GLU A 35 2.39 -2.53 10.50
N ALA A 36 3.62 -2.89 10.13
CA ALA A 36 4.78 -2.08 10.43
C ALA A 36 4.71 -0.70 9.75
N ILE A 37 4.33 -0.67 8.46
CA ILE A 37 4.16 0.61 7.73
C ILE A 37 2.98 1.39 8.31
N ALA A 38 1.87 0.73 8.65
CA ALA A 38 0.71 1.37 9.26
C ALA A 38 1.03 2.02 10.61
N ALA A 39 1.95 1.45 11.39
CA ALA A 39 2.40 2.00 12.66
C ALA A 39 3.49 3.06 12.50
N GLU A 40 4.46 2.84 11.61
CA GLU A 40 5.59 3.74 11.36
C GLU A 40 5.15 5.07 10.74
N PHE A 41 4.10 5.06 9.92
CA PHE A 41 3.59 6.23 9.20
C PHE A 41 2.21 6.70 9.71
N ASP A 42 1.83 6.34 10.94
CA ASP A 42 0.50 6.66 11.51
C ASP A 42 0.17 8.17 11.45
N GLU A 43 1.16 9.03 11.71
CA GLU A 43 1.02 10.49 11.68
C GLU A 43 0.79 11.07 10.27
N TYR A 44 1.07 10.31 9.22
CA TYR A 44 0.91 10.71 7.82
C TYR A 44 -0.35 10.13 7.17
N LYS A 45 -1.20 9.46 7.94
CA LYS A 45 -2.48 8.92 7.45
C LYS A 45 -3.42 10.05 7.05
N VAL A 46 -4.05 9.89 5.90
CA VAL A 46 -5.03 10.83 5.34
C VAL A 46 -6.27 10.07 4.87
N GLU A 47 -7.40 10.76 4.76
CA GLU A 47 -8.60 10.17 4.20
C GLU A 47 -8.47 10.09 2.67
N ALA A 48 -8.70 8.91 2.08
CA ALA A 48 -8.56 8.68 0.64
C ALA A 48 -9.53 9.51 -0.24
N GLU A 49 -10.50 10.20 0.38
CA GLU A 49 -11.49 11.04 -0.28
C GLU A 49 -11.02 12.49 -0.51
N GLU A 50 -9.86 12.91 0.02
CA GLU A 50 -9.29 14.23 -0.23
C GLU A 50 -8.88 14.36 -1.70
N LYS A 51 -9.81 14.86 -2.52
CA LYS A 51 -9.72 14.92 -3.99
C LYS A 51 -8.58 15.78 -4.54
N ASN A 52 -7.96 16.61 -3.70
CA ASN A 52 -6.99 17.63 -4.12
C ASN A 52 -5.61 17.44 -3.46
N GLU A 53 -5.33 16.30 -2.81
CA GLU A 53 -3.99 16.06 -2.27
C GLU A 53 -3.42 14.75 -2.81
N PRO A 54 -2.18 14.79 -3.34
CA PRO A 54 -1.49 13.58 -3.74
C PRO A 54 -1.36 12.63 -2.55
N HIS A 55 -1.70 11.36 -2.77
CA HIS A 55 -1.61 10.34 -1.74
C HIS A 55 -1.12 9.02 -2.32
N ILE A 56 -0.54 8.22 -1.44
CA ILE A 56 -0.23 6.82 -1.71
C ILE A 56 -1.18 5.94 -0.91
N THR A 57 -1.57 4.83 -1.49
CA THR A 57 -2.35 3.80 -0.78
C THR A 57 -1.58 2.49 -0.85
N LEU A 58 -1.19 1.98 0.30
CA LEU A 58 -0.65 0.64 0.43
C LEU A 58 -1.83 -0.31 0.64
N LYS A 59 -1.95 -1.32 -0.21
CA LYS A 59 -2.98 -2.34 -0.17
C LYS A 59 -2.37 -3.69 0.11
N LEU A 60 -3.05 -4.47 0.94
CA LEU A 60 -2.83 -5.88 1.15
C LEU A 60 -3.97 -6.62 0.45
N GLU A 61 -3.66 -7.26 -0.67
CA GLU A 61 -4.63 -7.90 -1.56
C GLU A 61 -4.34 -9.40 -1.68
N PRO A 62 -5.35 -10.27 -1.86
CA PRO A 62 -5.10 -11.67 -2.20
C PRO A 62 -4.46 -11.81 -3.58
N VAL A 63 -3.63 -12.84 -3.78
CA VAL A 63 -3.08 -13.24 -5.08
C VAL A 63 -4.17 -13.97 -5.87
N ASP A 64 -4.28 -13.69 -7.18
CA ASP A 64 -5.35 -14.23 -8.05
C ASP A 64 -5.49 -15.76 -7.94
N GLY A 65 -6.72 -16.23 -7.70
CA GLY A 65 -7.07 -17.65 -7.51
C GLY A 65 -7.90 -17.94 -6.26
N GLU A 66 -7.98 -16.99 -5.32
CA GLU A 66 -8.82 -17.06 -4.12
C GLU A 66 -9.97 -16.04 -4.19
N GLU A 67 -11.14 -16.36 -3.59
CA GLU A 67 -12.33 -15.53 -3.70
C GLU A 67 -12.09 -14.07 -3.23
N PRO A 68 -12.62 -13.06 -3.94
CA PRO A 68 -12.39 -11.62 -3.70
C PRO A 68 -12.97 -11.11 -2.37
N HIS A 69 -13.52 -11.98 -1.53
CA HIS A 69 -14.09 -11.66 -0.23
C HIS A 69 -13.06 -11.68 0.91
N THR A 70 -11.81 -12.00 0.62
CA THR A 70 -10.76 -12.12 1.63
C THR A 70 -10.08 -10.76 1.88
N TYR A 71 -10.63 -10.01 2.84
CA TYR A 71 -9.98 -8.89 3.56
C TYR A 71 -9.00 -8.02 2.74
N LEU A 72 -9.53 -7.16 1.86
CA LEU A 72 -8.73 -6.05 1.34
C LEU A 72 -8.52 -5.05 2.50
N ARG A 73 -7.26 -4.89 2.91
CA ARG A 73 -6.86 -3.86 3.87
C ARG A 73 -6.01 -2.83 3.15
N ASP A 74 -6.32 -1.57 3.39
CA ASP A 74 -5.56 -0.47 2.84
C ASP A 74 -5.25 0.58 3.91
N ILE A 75 -4.11 1.25 3.71
CA ILE A 75 -3.76 2.48 4.42
C ILE A 75 -3.43 3.54 3.38
N THR A 76 -4.00 4.73 3.55
CA THR A 76 -3.69 5.89 2.73
C THR A 76 -2.81 6.85 3.51
N LEU A 77 -1.71 7.27 2.88
CA LEU A 77 -0.72 8.17 3.44
C LEU A 77 -0.50 9.34 2.49
N LYS A 78 0.00 10.46 3.01
CA LYS A 78 0.43 11.60 2.20
C LYS A 78 1.39 11.18 1.09
N GLY A 79 1.22 11.73 -0.11
CA GLY A 79 2.01 11.39 -1.28
C GLY A 79 3.50 11.65 -1.13
N GLU A 80 3.89 12.64 -0.31
CA GLU A 80 5.29 12.93 0.03
C GLU A 80 6.03 11.74 0.67
N GLN A 81 5.31 10.80 1.29
CA GLN A 81 5.89 9.61 1.91
C GLN A 81 6.18 8.48 0.92
N GLN A 82 5.90 8.67 -0.37
CA GLN A 82 6.11 7.66 -1.41
C GLN A 82 7.49 7.01 -1.36
N GLU A 83 8.57 7.80 -1.38
CA GLU A 83 9.93 7.26 -1.43
C GLU A 83 10.30 6.52 -0.14
N ASN A 84 9.85 7.03 1.01
CA ASN A 84 10.08 6.41 2.32
C ASN A 84 9.41 5.04 2.41
N VAL A 85 8.14 4.96 2.00
CA VAL A 85 7.38 3.70 2.00
C VAL A 85 7.98 2.69 1.03
N VAL A 86 8.36 3.11 -0.18
CA VAL A 86 9.06 2.23 -1.15
C VAL A 86 10.38 1.70 -0.59
N HIS A 87 11.14 2.53 0.13
CA HIS A 87 12.40 2.10 0.76
C HIS A 87 12.15 1.02 1.83
N VAL A 88 11.14 1.21 2.69
CA VAL A 88 10.76 0.24 3.72
C VAL A 88 10.29 -1.07 3.09
N LEU A 89 9.45 -0.99 2.05
CA LEU A 89 8.95 -2.16 1.32
C LEU A 89 10.11 -2.98 0.72
N LYS A 90 11.06 -2.34 0.01
CA LYS A 90 12.23 -3.01 -0.56
C LYS A 90 13.16 -3.65 0.49
N LYS A 91 13.17 -3.13 1.72
CA LYS A 91 13.98 -3.68 2.80
C LYS A 91 13.33 -4.89 3.46
N ARG A 92 11.99 -4.92 3.50
CA ARG A 92 11.20 -5.92 4.23
C ARG A 92 10.64 -7.02 3.34
N VAL A 93 10.49 -6.77 2.04
CA VAL A 93 9.95 -7.71 1.06
C VAL A 93 10.98 -7.83 -0.06
N ASN A 94 11.59 -9.02 -0.20
CA ASN A 94 12.57 -9.34 -1.24
C ASN A 94 11.90 -9.94 -2.47
#